data_AF-A0A7C5X8I2-F1
#
_entry.id   AF-A0A7C5X8I2-F1
#
_cell.length_a   1.000
_cell.length_b   1.000
_cell.length_c   1.000
_cell.angle_alpha   90.00
_cell.angle_beta   90.00
_cell.angle_gamma   90.00
#
_symmetry.space_group_name_H-M   'P 1'
#
loop_
_entity.id
_entity.type
_entity.pdbx_description
1 polymer ?
#
loop_
_entity_poly.entity_id
_entity_poly.type
_entity_poly.pdbx_seq_one_letter_code
_entity_poly.pdbx_strand_id
1 'polypeptide(L)' 'MRYVAVVCPRCGKASGARADAKRHQCPYCGAVFQLDNASIIAGGSAKAVREAVVRYNAGGFRQL' A
#
# COMPACT_ATOMS: atom_id res chain seq x y z
N MET A 1 12.14 12.13 1.67
CA MET A 1 10.84 11.87 1.02
C MET A 1 10.05 10.86 1.84
N ARG A 2 8.75 11.06 2.02
CA ARG A 2 7.89 10.21 2.84
C ARG A 2 7.03 9.31 1.95
N TYR A 3 6.91 8.05 2.35
CA TYR A 3 6.12 7.05 1.63
C TYR A 3 5.02 6.54 2.54
N VAL A 4 3.99 5.96 1.92
CA VAL A 4 2.90 5.27 2.61
C VAL A 4 2.67 3.90 1.98
N ALA A 5 2.34 2.92 2.80
CA ALA A 5 1.87 1.61 2.36
C ALA A 5 0.34 1.67 2.27
N VAL A 6 -0.20 1.44 1.08
CA VAL A 6 -1.64 1.50 0.80
C VAL A 6 -2.16 0.15 0.33
N VAL A 7 -3.35 -0.22 0.77
CA VAL A 7 -4.05 -1.42 0.34
C VAL A 7 -4.91 -1.11 -0.87
N CYS A 8 -4.75 -1.91 -1.92
CA CYS A 8 -5.57 -1.79 -3.11
C CYS A 8 -7.01 -2.24 -2.79
N PRO A 9 -8.03 -1.38 -3.00
CA PRO A 9 -9.42 -1.73 -2.75
C PRO A 9 -9.97 -2.80 -3.72
N ARG A 10 -9.24 -3.09 -4.81
CA ARG A 10 -9.66 -4.05 -5.85
C ARG A 10 -9.15 -5.46 -5.63
N CYS A 11 -7.87 -5.62 -5.30
CA CYS A 11 -7.25 -6.95 -5.12
C CYS A 11 -6.79 -7.23 -3.69
N GLY A 12 -6.97 -6.27 -2.78
CA GLY A 12 -6.63 -6.42 -1.37
C GLY A 12 -5.14 -6.44 -1.05
N LYS A 13 -4.24 -6.33 -2.05
CA LYS A 13 -2.78 -6.32 -1.84
C LYS A 13 -2.28 -4.93 -1.44
N ALA A 14 -1.30 -4.89 -0.55
CA ALA A 14 -0.61 -3.68 -0.16
C ALA A 14 0.47 -3.29 -1.18
N SER A 15 0.72 -1.99 -1.34
CA SER A 15 1.78 -1.45 -2.19
C SER A 15 2.28 -0.11 -1.66
N GLY A 16 3.52 0.25 -1.99
CA GLY A 16 4.10 1.52 -1.57
C GLY A 16 3.75 2.65 -2.54
N ALA A 17 3.32 3.78 -2.00
CA ALA A 17 3.06 5.02 -2.73
C ALA A 17 3.79 6.19 -2.08
N ARG A 18 3.99 7.28 -2.83
CA ARG A 18 4.49 8.52 -2.24
C ARG A 18 3.37 9.17 -1.43
N ALA A 19 3.71 9.75 -0.27
CA ALA A 19 2.71 10.37 0.60
C ALA A 19 2.02 11.59 -0.03
N ASP A 20 2.68 12.22 -1.01
CA ASP A 20 2.20 13.38 -1.77
C ASP A 20 1.48 13.00 -3.09
N ALA A 21 1.40 11.71 -3.43
CA ALA A 21 0.75 11.28 -4.66
C ALA A 21 -0.78 11.29 -4.51
N LYS A 22 -1.49 12.03 -5.38
CA LYS A 22 -2.97 12.01 -5.41
C LYS A 22 -3.56 10.69 -5.91
N ARG A 23 -2.85 10.01 -6.80
CA ARG A 23 -3.29 8.77 -7.46
C ARG A 23 -2.19 7.73 -7.35
N HIS A 24 -2.60 6.48 -7.18
CA HIS A 24 -1.70 5.34 -7.16
C HIS A 24 -2.23 4.24 -8.06
N GLN A 25 -1.31 3.62 -8.80
CA GLN A 25 -1.60 2.44 -9.60
C GLN A 25 -1.14 1.20 -8.85
N CYS A 26 -2.06 0.28 -8.61
CA CYS A 26 -1.74 -1.02 -8.03
C CYS A 26 -0.80 -1.78 -8.97
N PRO A 27 0.43 -2.13 -8.53
CA PRO A 27 1.36 -2.89 -9.36
C PRO A 27 0.94 -4.36 -9.56
N TYR A 28 -0.08 -4.82 -8.83
CA TYR A 28 -0.54 -6.22 -8.89
C TYR A 28 -1.71 -6.42 -9.84
N CYS A 29 -2.71 -5.54 -9.84
CA CYS A 29 -3.93 -5.69 -10.65
C CYS A 29 -4.15 -4.54 -11.64
N GLY A 30 -3.24 -3.56 -11.70
CA GLY A 30 -3.32 -2.41 -12.61
C GLY A 30 -4.37 -1.36 -12.25
N ALA A 31 -5.16 -1.57 -11.19
CA ALA A 31 -6.20 -0.62 -10.78
C ALA A 31 -5.59 0.72 -10.34
N VAL A 32 -6.15 1.82 -10.84
CA VAL A 32 -5.79 3.18 -10.45
C VAL A 32 -6.83 3.72 -9.47
N PHE A 33 -6.40 4.21 -8.32
CA PHE A 33 -7.28 4.76 -7.30
C PHE A 33 -6.67 6.01 -6.64
N GLN A 34 -7.53 6.81 -5.99
CA GLN A 34 -7.08 7.96 -5.21
C GLN A 34 -6.50 7.50 -3.89
N LEU A 35 -5.36 8.08 -3.49
CA LEU A 35 -4.70 7.73 -2.23
C LEU A 35 -5.60 7.99 -1.02
N ASP A 36 -6.39 9.06 -1.07
CA ASP A 36 -7.36 9.45 -0.04
C ASP A 36 -8.44 8.38 0.21
N ASN A 37 -8.74 7.55 -0.80
CA ASN A 37 -9.72 6.47 -0.71
C ASN A 37 -9.09 5.10 -0.39
N ALA A 38 -7.79 5.05 -0.12
CA ALA A 38 -7.06 3.81 0.11
C ALA A 38 -6.75 3.61 1.59
N SER A 39 -6.85 2.38 2.07
CA SER A 39 -6.45 2.06 3.45
C SER A 39 -4.94 2.13 3.60
N ILE A 40 -4.47 3.07 4.42
CA ILE A 40 -3.05 3.24 4.75
C ILE A 40 -2.71 2.32 5.92
N ILE A 41 -1.73 1.44 5.75
CA ILE A 41 -1.29 0.48 6.79
C ILE A 41 0.04 0.88 7.45
N ALA A 42 0.83 1.73 6.80
CA ALA A 42 2.08 2.27 7.36
C ALA A 42 2.51 3.54 6.62
N GLY A 43 3.34 4.37 7.25
CA GLY A 43 3.96 5.52 6.60
C GLY A 43 5.33 5.83 7.20
N GLY A 44 6.26 6.31 6.38
CA GLY A 44 7.62 6.61 6.83
C GLY A 44 8.65 6.61 5.71
N SER A 45 9.83 6.04 6.00
CA SER A 45 10.89 5.86 5.02
C SER A 45 10.51 4.78 3.99
N ALA A 46 11.17 4.79 2.83
CA ALA A 46 10.96 3.76 1.80
C ALA A 46 11.21 2.34 2.35
N LYS A 47 12.20 2.18 3.23
CA LYS A 47 12.49 0.89 3.89
C LYS A 47 11.33 0.43 4.75
N ALA A 48 10.84 1.28 5.66
CA ALA A 48 9.73 0.95 6.56
C ALA A 48 8.44 0.59 5.78
N VAL A 49 8.14 1.35 4.72
CA VAL A 49 6.98 1.08 3.85
C VAL A 49 7.13 -0.25 3.12
N ARG A 50 8.33 -0.56 2.58
CA ARG A 50 8.58 -1.81 1.88
C ARG A 50 8.45 -3.01 2.82
N GLU A 51 8.96 -2.91 4.05
CA GLU A 51 8.79 -3.94 5.07
C GLU A 51 7.31 -4.16 5.43
N ALA A 52 6.53 -3.08 5.60
CA ALA A 52 5.09 -3.17 5.87
C ALA A 52 4.32 -3.84 4.72
N VAL A 53 4.62 -3.47 3.47
CA VAL A 53 4.02 -4.06 2.27
C VAL A 53 4.32 -5.55 2.18
N VAL A 54 5.58 -5.95 2.40
CA VAL A 54 5.98 -7.36 2.38
C VAL A 54 5.27 -8.14 3.47
N ARG A 55 5.25 -7.63 4.71
CA ARG A 55 4.56 -8.29 5.84
C ARG A 55 3.07 -8.48 5.58
N TYR A 56 2.41 -7.47 5.02
CA TYR A 56 0.99 -7.54 4.68
C TYR A 56 0.73 -8.57 3.56
N ASN A 57 1.51 -8.52 2.47
CA ASN A 57 1.30 -9.38 1.30
C ASN A 57 1.76 -10.84 1.50
N ALA A 58 2.68 -11.11 2.42
CA ALA A 58 3.18 -12.45 2.73
C ALA A 58 2.15 -13.34 3.45
N GLY A 59 0.92 -12.85 3.71
CA GLY A 59 -0.15 -13.64 4.32
C GLY A 59 -0.24 -13.54 5.84
N GLY A 60 0.43 -12.57 6.46
CA GLY A 60 0.35 -12.32 7.91
C GLY A 60 -0.98 -11.76 8.41
N PHE A 61 -1.93 -11.46 7.52
CA PHE A 61 -3.30 -11.03 7.86
C PHE A 61 -4.31 -12.12 7.49
N ARG A 62 -4.02 -13.38 7.84
CA ARG A 62 -5.04 -14.41 7.95
C ARG A 62 -5.75 -14.15 9.29
N GLN A 63 -6.79 -13.32 9.27
CA GLN A 63 -7.81 -13.38 10.32
C GLN A 63 -8.39 -14.80 10.25
N LEU A 64 -7.90 -15.65 11.15
CA LEU A 64 -8.64 -16.82 11.61
C LEU A 64 -9.87 -16.32 12.39
#